data_AF-A0A9C9SP22-F1
#
_entry.id   AF-A0A9C9SP22-F1
#
_cell.length_a   1.000
_cell.length_b   1.000
_cell.length_c   1.000
_cell.angle_alpha   90.00
_cell.angle_beta   90.00
_cell.angle_gamma   90.00
#
_symmetry.space_group_name_H-M   'P 1'
#
loop_
_entity.id
_entity.type
_entity.pdbx_description
1 polymer ?
#
loop_
_entity_poly.entity_id
_entity_poly.type
_entity_poly.pdbx_seq_one_letter_code
_entity_poly.pdbx_strand_id
1 'polypeptide(L)'
;MAGKTFVEKIFGAKQGSIVFKKPDIVLSHDNTASIRKTFMKMGGTKIKYNDQPLIVLDHNAPPTNAKLSNDYQAIRDFVKEQGIKRFHDVGSGICHQIMSYHAKPGMIIVGSDSHTCTAGAFNAFAAGIDRTETAGIWKNGETWFRVPETLKIVLHGALKKPVAAKDLALWIVGMIGSSGANYMSIEYHGNGVKTLSVSERMTLANLASEMGAKNAVFPPDAVLEEFLGEKIEKGIWADEDANYARVIEIELSEIFPVVAAPHHVDNVKGISEVAGTKVQEALIGTCTNGRLDDLRIAAEILKGKKIPEGFQLLIAPASKKIYMQAAVEGTLETLMDAGGNILSPSCGPCLGTGQGIPADGYNVISTANRNFLGRMGNKNASIYLASPATVATSALYGEITDPREEKGKEVFPYKKEQSKTVEIKKGDDRRTNGVWNYSDVDNLNTDQMFAGNLTYNINSSEPDKIIPYLFKGFDDSFSERVQKGDVIVAGENFGCGSSREHPSVGLSYAGVKAVIVKSVSRIFFRSAINQGLPVIVLPEAVDVYRPGDKVDVNFEKGIVEIGNKRFEFAPLPKKLMEIIEAKGLVNWIKQH
;
A
#
# COMPACT_ATOMS: atom_id res chain seq x y z
N MET A 1 -27.60 -16.48 9.33
CA MET A 1 -26.75 -15.35 8.89
C MET A 1 -25.80 -15.92 7.86
N ALA A 2 -25.50 -15.20 6.78
CA ALA A 2 -24.46 -15.62 5.85
C ALA A 2 -23.10 -15.70 6.56
N GLY A 3 -22.21 -16.55 6.05
CA GLY A 3 -20.83 -16.65 6.49
C GLY A 3 -20.08 -15.32 6.46
N LYS A 4 -19.04 -15.21 7.29
CA LYS A 4 -18.20 -14.03 7.42
C LYS A 4 -16.86 -14.23 6.73
N THR A 5 -16.38 -13.17 6.08
CA THR A 5 -15.00 -13.12 5.56
C THR A 5 -13.97 -13.07 6.70
N PHE A 6 -12.69 -13.26 6.39
CA PHE A 6 -11.57 -13.12 7.32
C PHE A 6 -11.63 -11.78 8.05
N VAL A 7 -11.78 -10.67 7.31
CA VAL A 7 -11.77 -9.33 7.90
C VAL A 7 -13.00 -9.07 8.75
N GLU A 8 -14.17 -9.60 8.39
CA GLU A 8 -15.36 -9.50 9.21
C GLU A 8 -15.20 -10.25 10.54
N LYS A 9 -14.50 -11.40 10.54
CA LYS A 9 -14.16 -12.14 11.77
C LYS A 9 -13.11 -11.41 12.62
N ILE A 10 -12.04 -10.91 12.01
CA ILE A 10 -10.99 -10.14 12.70
C ILE A 10 -11.58 -8.91 13.40
N PHE A 11 -12.43 -8.17 12.71
CA PHE A 11 -13.02 -6.96 13.26
C PHE A 11 -14.27 -7.23 14.11
N GLY A 12 -14.92 -8.37 13.93
CA GLY A 12 -16.17 -8.72 14.61
C GLY A 12 -17.35 -7.87 14.15
N ALA A 13 -17.33 -7.38 12.90
CA ALA A 13 -18.34 -6.49 12.34
C ALA A 13 -18.47 -6.70 10.83
N LYS A 14 -19.64 -6.38 10.26
CA LYS A 14 -19.91 -6.50 8.82
C LYS A 14 -19.08 -5.51 8.00
N GLN A 15 -18.82 -5.84 6.73
CA GLN A 15 -18.19 -4.91 5.79
C GLN A 15 -18.85 -3.52 5.78
N GLY A 16 -18.03 -2.48 5.58
CA GLY A 16 -18.44 -1.07 5.62
C GLY A 16 -18.57 -0.47 7.03
N SER A 17 -18.67 -1.30 8.08
CA SER A 17 -18.71 -0.81 9.47
C SER A 17 -17.40 -0.14 9.86
N ILE A 18 -17.48 0.90 10.69
CA ILE A 18 -16.29 1.46 11.33
C ILE A 18 -16.21 0.93 12.77
N VAL A 19 -15.05 0.40 13.13
CA VAL A 19 -14.78 -0.15 14.46
C VAL A 19 -13.51 0.47 15.04
N PHE A 20 -13.44 0.58 16.36
CA PHE A 20 -12.19 0.90 17.05
C PHE A 20 -11.54 -0.39 17.52
N LYS A 21 -10.26 -0.57 17.21
CA LYS A 21 -9.47 -1.72 17.67
C LYS A 21 -8.08 -1.28 18.08
N LYS A 22 -7.56 -1.97 19.09
CA LYS A 22 -6.15 -1.94 19.48
C LYS A 22 -5.35 -2.81 18.48
N PRO A 23 -4.38 -2.25 17.74
CA PRO A 23 -3.43 -3.07 16.99
C PRO A 23 -2.50 -3.85 17.93
N ASP A 24 -2.07 -5.04 17.55
CA ASP A 24 -1.07 -5.83 18.28
C ASP A 24 0.35 -5.29 18.04
N ILE A 25 0.60 -4.79 16.83
CA ILE A 25 1.87 -4.20 16.41
C ILE A 25 1.60 -2.89 15.66
N VAL A 26 2.37 -1.86 16.01
CA VAL A 26 2.42 -0.57 15.32
C VAL A 26 3.83 -0.38 14.77
N LEU A 27 4.03 -0.74 13.50
CA LEU A 27 5.30 -0.61 12.83
C LEU A 27 5.59 0.87 12.51
N SER A 28 6.78 1.33 12.87
CA SER A 28 7.36 2.54 12.30
C SER A 28 8.83 2.31 11.97
N HIS A 29 9.42 3.26 11.26
CA HIS A 29 10.79 3.15 10.81
C HIS A 29 11.52 4.49 11.01
N ASP A 30 12.43 4.88 10.13
CA ASP A 30 13.15 6.16 10.16
C ASP A 30 12.21 7.37 10.38
N ASN A 31 10.97 7.28 9.91
CA ASN A 31 9.94 8.30 10.11
C ASN A 31 9.49 8.48 11.58
N THR A 32 9.93 7.62 12.50
CA THR A 32 9.74 7.73 13.95
C THR A 32 10.19 9.10 14.47
N ALA A 33 11.28 9.67 13.94
CA ALA A 33 11.73 11.02 14.31
C ALA A 33 10.66 12.09 14.03
N SER A 34 9.93 11.94 12.91
CA SER A 34 8.80 12.81 12.56
C SER A 34 7.56 12.50 13.41
N ILE A 35 7.24 11.22 13.61
CA ILE A 35 6.07 10.77 14.38
C ILE A 35 6.18 11.25 15.83
N ARG A 36 7.36 11.16 16.45
CA ARG A 36 7.65 11.69 17.79
C ARG A 36 7.25 13.17 17.91
N LYS A 37 7.60 13.99 16.92
CA LYS A 37 7.24 15.42 16.90
C LYS A 37 5.72 15.61 16.86
N THR A 38 5.01 14.83 16.05
CA THR A 38 3.54 14.86 15.99
C THR A 38 2.91 14.39 17.30
N PHE A 39 3.42 13.31 17.89
CA PHE A 39 2.99 12.78 19.18
C PHE A 39 3.11 13.83 20.29
N MET A 40 4.24 14.53 20.39
CA MET A 40 4.43 15.62 21.35
C MET A 40 3.48 16.80 21.08
N LYS A 41 3.26 17.18 19.80
CA LYS A 41 2.27 18.21 19.42
C LYS A 41 0.83 17.86 19.79
N MET A 42 0.51 16.57 19.93
CA MET A 42 -0.78 16.06 20.41
C MET A 42 -0.87 16.02 21.96
N GLY A 43 0.13 16.56 22.66
CA GLY A 43 0.23 16.48 24.12
C GLY A 43 0.69 15.12 24.63
N GLY A 44 1.25 14.26 23.76
CA GLY A 44 1.80 12.97 24.13
C GLY A 44 3.11 13.11 24.91
N THR A 45 3.16 12.52 26.10
CA THR A 45 4.36 12.45 26.95
C THR A 45 4.85 11.02 27.15
N LYS A 46 3.93 10.06 27.26
CA LYS A 46 4.23 8.63 27.39
C LYS A 46 3.38 7.81 26.43
N ILE A 47 4.01 6.89 25.69
CA ILE A 47 3.29 5.93 24.85
C ILE A 47 2.43 5.05 25.74
N LYS A 48 1.14 4.91 25.38
CA LYS A 48 0.16 4.18 26.20
C LYS A 48 0.51 2.71 26.39
N TYR A 49 0.99 2.05 25.34
CA TYR A 49 1.40 0.65 25.33
C TYR A 49 2.79 0.53 24.68
N ASN A 50 3.85 0.38 25.48
CA ASN A 50 5.23 0.37 24.98
C ASN A 50 5.66 -0.95 24.32
N ASP A 51 4.81 -1.98 24.40
CA ASP A 51 4.96 -3.24 23.70
C ASP A 51 4.37 -3.18 22.27
N GLN A 52 3.42 -2.29 22.00
CA GLN A 52 2.79 -2.13 20.68
C GLN A 52 3.77 -1.70 19.57
N PRO A 53 4.66 -0.69 19.79
CA PRO A 53 5.56 -0.22 18.73
C PRO A 53 6.58 -1.28 18.34
N LEU A 54 6.76 -1.46 17.03
CA LEU A 54 7.91 -2.12 16.41
C LEU A 54 8.65 -1.05 15.60
N ILE A 55 9.85 -0.68 16.03
CA ILE A 55 10.61 0.40 15.40
C ILE A 55 11.84 -0.20 14.73
N VAL A 56 12.01 0.03 13.42
CA VAL A 56 13.11 -0.53 12.63
C VAL A 56 13.83 0.56 11.84
N LEU A 57 15.15 0.68 11.95
CA LEU A 57 15.92 1.64 11.15
C LEU A 57 16.48 0.97 9.89
N ASP A 58 15.89 1.24 8.73
CA ASP A 58 16.15 0.46 7.50
C ASP A 58 16.18 1.25 6.18
N HIS A 59 15.61 2.45 6.11
CA HIS A 59 15.49 3.15 4.82
C HIS A 59 16.83 3.71 4.35
N ASN A 60 17.68 4.15 5.27
CA ASN A 60 19.04 4.61 5.00
C ASN A 60 19.99 4.03 6.05
N ALA A 61 20.22 2.73 5.99
CA ALA A 61 20.93 1.99 7.04
C ALA A 61 22.18 1.31 6.44
N PRO A 62 23.41 1.82 6.69
CA PRO A 62 23.78 2.94 7.59
C PRO A 62 23.40 4.33 7.07
N PRO A 63 23.34 5.35 7.94
CA PRO A 63 22.93 6.70 7.56
C PRO A 63 23.94 7.35 6.61
N THR A 64 23.42 8.01 5.56
CA THR A 64 24.21 8.60 4.47
C THR A 64 24.66 10.05 4.72
N ASN A 65 24.14 10.70 5.77
CA ASN A 65 24.50 12.07 6.12
C ASN A 65 24.25 12.36 7.62
N ALA A 66 24.82 13.46 8.11
CA ALA A 66 24.77 13.86 9.52
C ALA A 66 23.34 14.13 10.02
N LYS A 67 22.45 14.69 9.19
CA LYS A 67 21.05 14.94 9.58
C LYS A 67 20.36 13.63 9.94
N LEU A 68 20.50 12.61 9.10
CA LEU A 68 19.92 11.30 9.32
C LEU A 68 20.53 10.61 10.55
N SER A 69 21.85 10.71 10.74
CA SER A 69 22.51 10.21 11.96
C SER A 69 21.91 10.84 13.23
N ASN A 70 21.61 12.15 13.20
CA ASN A 70 20.96 12.85 14.31
C ASN A 70 19.50 12.40 14.49
N ASP A 71 18.75 12.19 13.41
CA ASP A 71 17.39 11.65 13.48
C ASP A 71 17.40 10.24 14.10
N TYR A 72 18.36 9.38 13.75
CA TYR A 72 18.53 8.05 14.35
C TYR A 72 18.87 8.11 15.83
N GLN A 73 19.78 9.02 16.23
CA GLN A 73 20.09 9.20 17.65
C GLN A 73 18.84 9.64 18.43
N ALA A 74 18.07 10.60 17.90
CA ALA A 74 16.83 11.05 18.52
C ALA A 74 15.76 9.95 18.63
N ILE A 75 15.76 8.97 17.71
CA ILE A 75 14.92 7.78 17.78
C ILE A 75 15.40 6.84 18.88
N ARG A 76 16.71 6.56 18.98
CA ARG A 76 17.27 5.71 20.04
C ARG A 76 16.98 6.28 21.43
N ASP A 77 17.14 7.58 21.60
CA ASP A 77 16.83 8.27 22.86
C ASP A 77 15.35 8.12 23.21
N PHE A 78 14.46 8.32 22.23
CA PHE A 78 13.02 8.15 22.42
C PHE A 78 12.63 6.71 22.75
N VAL A 79 13.21 5.72 22.06
CA VAL A 79 13.02 4.29 22.36
C VAL A 79 13.37 3.99 23.81
N LYS A 80 14.51 4.51 24.29
CA LYS A 80 14.97 4.34 25.66
C LYS A 80 14.04 5.04 26.66
N GLU A 81 13.69 6.29 26.39
CA GLU A 81 12.79 7.11 27.22
C GLU A 81 11.42 6.46 27.41
N GLN A 82 10.86 5.91 26.33
CA GLN A 82 9.53 5.31 26.31
C GLN A 82 9.52 3.82 26.70
N GLY A 83 10.70 3.21 26.86
CA GLY A 83 10.86 1.79 27.19
C GLY A 83 10.30 0.87 26.11
N ILE A 84 10.52 1.20 24.83
CA ILE A 84 10.01 0.42 23.69
C ILE A 84 10.79 -0.89 23.57
N LYS A 85 10.08 -2.02 23.58
CA LYS A 85 10.68 -3.36 23.65
C LYS A 85 11.15 -3.90 22.29
N ARG A 86 10.49 -3.52 21.21
CA ARG A 86 10.73 -4.06 19.85
C ARG A 86 11.45 -3.02 18.99
N PHE A 87 12.65 -2.64 19.38
CA PHE A 87 13.51 -1.77 18.59
C PHE A 87 14.57 -2.60 17.86
N HIS A 88 14.72 -2.34 16.56
CA HIS A 88 15.72 -2.97 15.70
C HIS A 88 16.56 -1.87 15.06
N ASP A 89 17.82 -1.78 15.48
CA ASP A 89 18.74 -0.75 15.02
C ASP A 89 19.23 -1.01 13.59
N VAL A 90 19.96 -0.05 13.04
CA VAL A 90 20.64 -0.09 11.75
C VAL A 90 21.37 -1.42 11.57
N GLY A 91 21.15 -2.04 10.40
CA GLY A 91 21.77 -3.31 10.04
C GLY A 91 20.99 -4.55 10.48
N SER A 92 19.87 -4.40 11.18
CA SER A 92 19.00 -5.54 11.52
C SER A 92 18.30 -6.12 10.30
N GLY A 93 17.76 -5.25 9.43
CA GLY A 93 16.99 -5.64 8.26
C GLY A 93 15.85 -4.68 7.94
N ILE A 94 15.18 -4.95 6.84
CA ILE A 94 14.06 -4.14 6.33
C ILE A 94 12.83 -4.37 7.20
N CYS A 95 12.10 -3.30 7.52
CA CYS A 95 11.03 -3.25 8.50
C CYS A 95 9.96 -4.33 8.30
N HIS A 96 9.55 -4.63 7.07
CA HIS A 96 8.57 -5.69 6.80
C HIS A 96 9.14 -7.10 7.01
N GLN A 97 10.42 -7.31 6.71
CA GLN A 97 11.10 -8.56 6.99
C GLN A 97 11.28 -8.73 8.50
N ILE A 98 11.65 -7.67 9.22
CA ILE A 98 11.75 -7.71 10.68
C ILE A 98 10.38 -7.95 11.31
N MET A 99 9.34 -7.25 10.86
CA MET A 99 7.94 -7.45 11.28
C MET A 99 7.49 -8.90 11.10
N SER A 100 7.95 -9.58 10.06
CA SER A 100 7.62 -10.99 9.83
C SER A 100 8.07 -11.93 10.96
N TYR A 101 9.10 -11.55 11.73
CA TYR A 101 9.54 -12.32 12.89
C TYR A 101 8.65 -12.13 14.13
N HIS A 102 7.73 -11.16 14.09
CA HIS A 102 6.79 -10.86 15.18
C HIS A 102 5.32 -11.13 14.79
N ALA A 103 5.02 -11.20 13.50
CA ALA A 103 3.67 -11.42 12.99
C ALA A 103 3.19 -12.84 13.35
N LYS A 104 1.96 -12.93 13.87
CA LYS A 104 1.30 -14.19 14.20
C LYS A 104 -0.14 -14.21 13.67
N PRO A 105 -0.72 -15.41 13.47
CA PRO A 105 -2.12 -15.56 13.07
C PRO A 105 -3.07 -14.79 13.97
N GLY A 106 -4.06 -14.14 13.35
CA GLY A 106 -5.12 -13.39 14.03
C GLY A 106 -4.73 -11.97 14.50
N MET A 107 -3.47 -11.55 14.35
CA MET A 107 -3.05 -10.21 14.75
C MET A 107 -3.65 -9.11 13.86
N ILE A 108 -3.87 -7.93 14.46
CA ILE A 108 -4.08 -6.65 13.77
C ILE A 108 -2.76 -5.87 13.78
N ILE A 109 -2.13 -5.72 12.62
CA ILE A 109 -0.85 -5.05 12.46
C ILE A 109 -1.05 -3.79 11.62
N VAL A 110 -0.55 -2.66 12.09
CA VAL A 110 -0.55 -1.41 11.32
C VAL A 110 0.84 -0.83 11.26
N GLY A 111 1.13 -0.01 10.26
CA GLY A 111 2.42 0.66 10.20
C GLY A 111 2.42 1.92 9.37
N SER A 112 3.34 2.85 9.69
CA SER A 112 3.55 4.10 8.95
C SER A 112 4.27 3.87 7.60
N ASP A 113 3.99 2.73 6.96
CA ASP A 113 4.50 2.29 5.66
C ASP A 113 3.40 1.51 4.91
N SER A 114 3.30 1.67 3.59
CA SER A 114 2.27 1.02 2.77
C SER A 114 2.37 -0.50 2.71
N HIS A 115 3.56 -1.05 2.78
CA HIS A 115 3.87 -2.47 2.57
C HIS A 115 3.79 -3.29 3.86
N THR A 116 3.31 -2.70 4.96
CA THR A 116 2.91 -3.43 6.18
C THR A 116 1.95 -4.59 5.88
N CYS A 117 1.16 -4.50 4.79
CA CYS A 117 0.32 -5.59 4.29
C CYS A 117 1.05 -6.93 4.07
N THR A 118 2.39 -6.92 3.94
CA THR A 118 3.24 -8.12 3.91
C THR A 118 2.93 -9.10 5.05
N ALA A 119 2.53 -8.63 6.23
CA ALA A 119 2.22 -9.48 7.37
C ALA A 119 1.00 -10.39 7.16
N GLY A 120 0.16 -10.13 6.15
CA GLY A 120 -1.00 -10.99 5.87
C GLY A 120 -0.63 -12.40 5.37
N ALA A 121 0.63 -12.64 4.98
CA ALA A 121 1.18 -13.98 4.79
C ALA A 121 1.16 -14.85 6.06
N PHE A 122 1.06 -14.23 7.23
CA PHE A 122 1.01 -14.88 8.55
C PHE A 122 -0.41 -14.97 9.10
N ASN A 123 -1.42 -14.93 8.23
CA ASN A 123 -2.83 -14.92 8.63
C ASN A 123 -3.19 -13.73 9.56
N ALA A 124 -2.58 -12.57 9.33
CA ALA A 124 -2.83 -11.34 10.08
C ALA A 124 -3.56 -10.31 9.22
N PHE A 125 -4.43 -9.49 9.83
CA PHE A 125 -4.84 -8.26 9.17
C PHE A 125 -3.71 -7.26 9.27
N ALA A 126 -3.18 -6.80 8.14
CA ALA A 126 -2.03 -5.91 8.13
C ALA A 126 -2.22 -4.77 7.14
N ALA A 127 -2.05 -3.52 7.58
CA ALA A 127 -2.31 -2.37 6.73
C ALA A 127 -1.40 -1.17 7.00
N GLY A 128 -1.05 -0.46 5.93
CA GLY A 128 -0.43 0.86 6.04
C GLY A 128 -1.39 1.91 6.59
N ILE A 129 -0.84 2.80 7.42
CA ILE A 129 -1.46 3.96 8.04
C ILE A 129 -0.51 5.17 7.93
N ASP A 130 -0.99 6.37 8.23
CA ASP A 130 -0.15 7.58 8.17
C ASP A 130 0.61 7.85 9.49
N ARG A 131 1.52 8.82 9.46
CA ARG A 131 2.35 9.21 10.62
C ARG A 131 1.53 9.83 11.76
N THR A 132 0.45 10.54 11.42
CA THR A 132 -0.44 11.20 12.37
C THR A 132 -1.26 10.16 13.13
N GLU A 133 -1.71 9.12 12.45
CA GLU A 133 -2.40 7.97 13.02
C GLU A 133 -1.49 7.15 13.91
N THR A 134 -0.25 6.90 13.49
CA THR A 134 0.74 6.25 14.37
C THR A 134 0.95 7.05 15.66
N ALA A 135 1.10 8.37 15.57
CA ALA A 135 1.20 9.23 16.75
C ALA A 135 -0.07 9.18 17.62
N GLY A 136 -1.24 9.16 16.99
CA GLY A 136 -2.52 9.03 17.67
C GLY A 136 -2.68 7.69 18.40
N ILE A 137 -2.25 6.60 17.78
CA ILE A 137 -2.22 5.27 18.41
C ILE A 137 -1.22 5.23 19.57
N TRP A 138 -0.04 5.84 19.43
CA TRP A 138 0.90 5.92 20.55
C TRP A 138 0.30 6.62 21.77
N LYS A 139 -0.54 7.63 21.57
CA LYS A 139 -1.24 8.32 22.68
C LYS A 139 -2.46 7.53 23.19
N ASN A 140 -3.28 6.98 22.30
CA ASN A 140 -4.59 6.42 22.68
C ASN A 140 -4.64 4.89 22.77
N GLY A 141 -3.66 4.20 22.20
CA GLY A 141 -3.51 2.74 22.14
C GLY A 141 -4.38 2.04 21.10
N GLU A 142 -5.30 2.74 20.44
CA GLU A 142 -6.20 2.18 19.44
C GLU A 142 -6.50 3.19 18.34
N THR A 143 -7.06 2.72 17.23
CA THR A 143 -7.53 3.56 16.12
C THR A 143 -8.79 2.98 15.49
N TRP A 144 -9.40 3.75 14.60
CA TRP A 144 -10.55 3.36 13.81
C TRP A 144 -10.14 2.57 12.56
N PHE A 145 -11.00 1.62 12.18
CA PHE A 145 -10.89 0.80 10.97
C PHE A 145 -12.26 0.74 10.30
N ARG A 146 -12.34 1.05 9.00
CA ARG A 146 -13.49 0.62 8.20
C ARG A 146 -13.24 -0.82 7.78
N VAL A 147 -14.17 -1.72 8.10
CA VAL A 147 -14.12 -3.13 7.68
C VAL A 147 -14.20 -3.18 6.15
N PRO A 148 -13.15 -3.64 5.45
CA PRO A 148 -13.12 -3.61 4.00
C PRO A 148 -14.03 -4.68 3.39
N GLU A 149 -14.54 -4.40 2.20
CA GLU A 149 -15.11 -5.44 1.33
C GLU A 149 -14.01 -6.41 0.89
N THR A 150 -14.36 -7.63 0.48
CA THR A 150 -13.38 -8.69 0.21
C THR A 150 -13.39 -9.13 -1.25
N LEU A 151 -12.20 -9.16 -1.86
CA LEU A 151 -11.89 -9.78 -3.15
C LEU A 151 -11.34 -11.19 -2.89
N LYS A 152 -12.03 -12.22 -3.37
CA LYS A 152 -11.56 -13.60 -3.33
C LYS A 152 -10.72 -13.90 -4.57
N ILE A 153 -9.48 -14.35 -4.39
CA ILE A 153 -8.66 -14.88 -5.47
C ILE A 153 -8.46 -16.36 -5.24
N VAL A 154 -9.02 -17.20 -6.11
CA VAL A 154 -8.90 -18.66 -6.06
C VAL A 154 -7.75 -19.08 -6.97
N LEU A 155 -6.72 -19.69 -6.40
CA LEU A 155 -5.55 -20.20 -7.11
C LEU A 155 -5.68 -21.71 -7.32
N HIS A 156 -5.53 -22.14 -8.57
CA HIS A 156 -5.60 -23.55 -8.97
C HIS A 156 -4.24 -24.04 -9.47
N GLY A 157 -3.89 -25.29 -9.14
CA GLY A 157 -2.67 -25.94 -9.63
C GLY A 157 -1.40 -25.44 -8.93
N ALA A 158 -0.30 -25.33 -9.67
CA ALA A 158 1.00 -24.86 -9.16
C ALA A 158 1.73 -24.03 -10.23
N LEU A 159 2.56 -23.07 -9.80
CA LEU A 159 3.46 -22.34 -10.69
C LEU A 159 4.51 -23.29 -11.27
N LYS A 160 4.85 -23.13 -12.55
CA LYS A 160 5.90 -23.91 -13.22
C LYS A 160 7.21 -23.13 -13.19
N LYS A 161 8.29 -23.74 -12.69
CA LYS A 161 9.61 -23.11 -12.75
C LYS A 161 9.96 -22.71 -14.20
N PRO A 162 10.59 -21.55 -14.42
CA PRO A 162 11.14 -20.61 -13.43
C PRO A 162 10.16 -19.51 -12.98
N VAL A 163 8.85 -19.62 -13.25
CA VAL A 163 7.84 -18.65 -12.83
C VAL A 163 7.77 -18.59 -11.31
N ALA A 164 7.83 -17.38 -10.76
CA ALA A 164 7.85 -17.13 -9.33
C ALA A 164 6.58 -16.41 -8.85
N ALA A 165 6.35 -16.36 -7.54
CA ALA A 165 5.24 -15.61 -6.95
C ALA A 165 5.24 -14.11 -7.32
N LYS A 166 6.40 -13.55 -7.67
CA LYS A 166 6.52 -12.20 -8.22
C LYS A 166 5.83 -12.05 -9.58
N ASP A 167 5.94 -13.05 -10.45
CA ASP A 167 5.24 -13.07 -11.74
C ASP A 167 3.73 -13.16 -11.52
N LEU A 168 3.27 -14.00 -10.59
CA LEU A 168 1.86 -14.06 -10.19
C LEU A 168 1.34 -12.73 -9.61
N ALA A 169 2.13 -12.07 -8.75
CA ALA A 169 1.77 -10.77 -8.20
C ALA A 169 1.58 -9.73 -9.31
N LEU A 170 2.55 -9.63 -10.23
CA LEU A 170 2.46 -8.70 -11.37
C LEU A 170 1.31 -9.08 -12.30
N TRP A 171 1.07 -10.37 -12.55
CA TRP A 171 -0.06 -10.84 -13.33
C TRP A 171 -1.39 -10.35 -12.77
N ILE A 172 -1.61 -10.49 -11.45
CA ILE A 172 -2.80 -9.99 -10.78
C ILE A 172 -2.89 -8.46 -10.93
N VAL A 173 -1.79 -7.74 -10.68
CA VAL A 173 -1.77 -6.27 -10.84
C VAL A 173 -2.10 -5.85 -12.27
N GLY A 174 -1.56 -6.52 -13.29
CA GLY A 174 -1.87 -6.23 -14.70
C GLY A 174 -3.31 -6.57 -15.08
N MET A 175 -3.90 -7.60 -14.46
CA MET A 175 -5.28 -8.02 -14.67
C MET A 175 -6.29 -7.03 -14.09
N ILE A 176 -6.09 -6.57 -12.85
CA ILE A 176 -7.06 -5.72 -12.14
C ILE A 176 -6.67 -4.23 -12.12
N GLY A 177 -5.42 -3.91 -12.44
CA GLY A 177 -4.83 -2.59 -12.41
C GLY A 177 -4.50 -2.08 -11.00
N SER A 178 -3.84 -0.93 -10.93
CA SER A 178 -3.34 -0.33 -9.68
C SER A 178 -4.41 0.11 -8.68
N SER A 179 -5.67 0.19 -9.11
CA SER A 179 -6.84 0.48 -8.26
C SER A 179 -7.86 -0.67 -8.22
N GLY A 180 -7.50 -1.85 -8.76
CA GLY A 180 -8.45 -2.97 -8.94
C GLY A 180 -8.96 -3.63 -7.67
N ALA A 181 -8.31 -3.39 -6.53
CA ALA A 181 -8.70 -3.84 -5.20
C ALA A 181 -8.76 -2.67 -4.20
N ASN A 182 -9.08 -1.45 -4.67
CA ASN A 182 -9.02 -0.25 -3.84
C ASN A 182 -9.84 -0.36 -2.53
N TYR A 183 -9.16 -0.19 -1.40
CA TYR A 183 -9.69 -0.40 -0.03
C TYR A 183 -10.14 -1.83 0.29
N MET A 184 -10.06 -2.80 -0.63
CA MET A 184 -10.53 -4.16 -0.38
C MET A 184 -9.52 -4.97 0.44
N SER A 185 -10.02 -6.01 1.10
CA SER A 185 -9.20 -7.12 1.57
C SER A 185 -9.10 -8.16 0.47
N ILE A 186 -7.90 -8.67 0.20
CA ILE A 186 -7.72 -9.80 -0.71
C ILE A 186 -7.58 -11.06 0.12
N GLU A 187 -8.41 -12.07 -0.13
CA GLU A 187 -8.24 -13.41 0.42
C GLU A 187 -7.77 -14.37 -0.67
N TYR A 188 -6.64 -15.04 -0.43
CA TYR A 188 -6.16 -16.09 -1.32
C TYR A 188 -6.73 -17.45 -0.89
N HIS A 189 -7.46 -18.07 -1.80
CA HIS A 189 -8.13 -19.37 -1.65
C HIS A 189 -7.64 -20.35 -2.72
N GLY A 190 -8.13 -21.59 -2.66
CA GLY A 190 -7.87 -22.61 -3.69
C GLY A 190 -6.68 -23.50 -3.38
N ASN A 191 -6.59 -24.60 -4.11
CA ASN A 191 -5.59 -25.64 -3.85
C ASN A 191 -4.16 -25.17 -4.21
N GLY A 192 -3.98 -24.12 -5.01
CA GLY A 192 -2.68 -23.55 -5.35
C GLY A 192 -2.05 -22.76 -4.21
N VAL A 193 -2.81 -22.32 -3.20
CA VAL A 193 -2.24 -21.62 -2.03
C VAL A 193 -1.25 -22.50 -1.27
N LYS A 194 -1.52 -23.81 -1.18
CA LYS A 194 -0.65 -24.77 -0.48
C LYS A 194 0.67 -25.03 -1.21
N THR A 195 0.81 -24.61 -2.46
CA THR A 195 2.05 -24.76 -3.24
C THR A 195 2.99 -23.57 -3.07
N LEU A 196 2.54 -22.52 -2.39
CA LEU A 196 3.31 -21.29 -2.16
C LEU A 196 3.92 -21.32 -0.76
N SER A 197 5.23 -21.17 -0.69
CA SER A 197 5.97 -20.95 0.55
C SER A 197 5.54 -19.65 1.26
N VAL A 198 5.80 -19.52 2.56
CA VAL A 198 5.52 -18.25 3.27
C VAL A 198 6.30 -17.08 2.67
N SER A 199 7.51 -17.32 2.14
CA SER A 199 8.29 -16.33 1.39
C SER A 199 7.51 -15.78 0.19
N GLU A 200 6.93 -16.66 -0.62
CA GLU A 200 6.12 -16.33 -1.79
C GLU A 200 4.80 -15.64 -1.43
N ARG A 201 4.14 -16.11 -0.36
CA ARG A 201 2.95 -15.45 0.20
C ARG A 201 3.25 -14.02 0.64
N MET A 202 4.43 -13.78 1.21
CA MET A 202 4.88 -12.44 1.59
C MET A 202 5.10 -11.55 0.36
N THR A 203 5.64 -12.06 -0.74
CA THR A 203 5.72 -11.31 -2.01
C THR A 203 4.33 -10.90 -2.49
N LEU A 204 3.37 -11.83 -2.54
CA LEU A 204 2.00 -11.55 -2.96
C LEU A 204 1.30 -10.54 -2.03
N ALA A 205 1.46 -10.70 -0.71
CA ALA A 205 0.88 -9.80 0.28
C ALA A 205 1.49 -8.40 0.23
N ASN A 206 2.79 -8.28 -0.07
CA ASN A 206 3.49 -7.02 -0.25
C ASN A 206 2.92 -6.22 -1.44
N LEU A 207 2.85 -6.86 -2.62
CA LEU A 207 2.35 -6.24 -3.86
C LEU A 207 0.84 -5.98 -3.87
N ALA A 208 0.09 -6.42 -2.86
CA ALA A 208 -1.31 -6.05 -2.71
C ALA A 208 -1.51 -4.53 -2.56
N SER A 209 -0.51 -3.81 -2.03
CA SER A 209 -0.58 -2.37 -1.90
C SER A 209 -0.61 -1.65 -3.26
N GLU A 210 0.01 -2.26 -4.27
CA GLU A 210 0.17 -1.76 -5.63
C GLU A 210 -1.11 -1.90 -6.47
N MET A 211 -2.07 -2.69 -6.01
CA MET A 211 -3.43 -2.81 -6.57
C MET A 211 -4.49 -2.07 -5.73
N GLY A 212 -4.06 -1.25 -4.76
CA GLY A 212 -4.93 -0.42 -3.92
C GLY A 212 -5.52 -1.14 -2.70
N ALA A 213 -5.16 -2.41 -2.48
CA ALA A 213 -5.71 -3.21 -1.39
C ALA A 213 -5.38 -2.63 -0.01
N LYS A 214 -6.30 -2.81 0.94
CA LYS A 214 -6.05 -2.49 2.35
C LYS A 214 -5.13 -3.52 2.99
N ASN A 215 -5.37 -4.80 2.71
CA ASN A 215 -4.53 -5.93 3.07
C ASN A 215 -4.72 -7.08 2.07
N ALA A 216 -3.83 -8.06 2.11
CA ALA A 216 -4.01 -9.35 1.47
C ALA A 216 -3.60 -10.45 2.44
N VAL A 217 -4.38 -11.53 2.52
CA VAL A 217 -4.24 -12.54 3.58
C VAL A 217 -4.27 -13.97 3.04
N PHE A 218 -3.54 -14.85 3.73
CA PHE A 218 -3.46 -16.27 3.49
C PHE A 218 -4.02 -17.08 4.66
N PRO A 219 -4.48 -18.32 4.42
CA PRO A 219 -5.05 -19.18 5.46
C PRO A 219 -4.00 -19.57 6.50
N PRO A 220 -4.44 -19.86 7.75
CA PRO A 220 -3.60 -20.44 8.78
C PRO A 220 -3.42 -21.95 8.54
N ASP A 221 -2.70 -22.30 7.48
CA ASP A 221 -2.57 -23.68 7.00
C ASP A 221 -1.26 -24.35 7.43
N ALA A 222 -1.09 -25.62 7.03
CA ALA A 222 0.07 -26.44 7.37
C ALA A 222 1.41 -25.83 6.89
N VAL A 223 1.41 -25.07 5.78
CA VAL A 223 2.61 -24.38 5.29
C VAL A 223 3.03 -23.29 6.28
N LEU A 224 2.08 -22.55 6.85
CA LEU A 224 2.36 -21.56 7.88
C LEU A 224 2.78 -22.23 9.20
N GLU A 225 2.15 -23.35 9.60
CA GLU A 225 2.57 -24.13 10.77
C GLU A 225 4.02 -24.61 10.66
N GLU A 226 4.39 -25.18 9.51
CA GLU A 226 5.75 -25.66 9.25
C GLU A 226 6.76 -24.50 9.31
N PHE A 227 6.43 -23.36 8.70
CA PHE A 227 7.29 -22.18 8.72
C PHE A 227 7.50 -21.61 10.13
N LEU A 228 6.45 -21.58 10.95
CA LEU A 228 6.52 -21.08 12.33
C LEU A 228 7.16 -22.10 13.28
N GLY A 229 7.18 -23.39 12.93
CA GLY A 229 7.65 -24.47 13.78
C GLY A 229 6.72 -24.75 14.98
N GLU A 230 5.48 -24.25 14.92
CA GLU A 230 4.46 -24.43 15.96
C GLU A 230 3.08 -24.62 15.33
N LYS A 231 2.19 -25.36 16.03
CA LYS A 231 0.80 -25.52 15.60
C LYS A 231 0.02 -24.22 15.77
N ILE A 232 -0.85 -23.91 14.82
CA ILE A 232 -1.64 -22.68 14.87
C ILE A 232 -2.91 -22.92 15.69
N GLU A 233 -2.91 -22.47 16.95
CA GLU A 233 -4.07 -22.60 17.85
C GLU A 233 -5.17 -21.55 17.61
N LYS A 234 -4.82 -20.37 17.07
CA LYS A 234 -5.68 -19.17 16.99
C LYS A 234 -5.86 -18.61 15.58
N GLY A 235 -5.71 -19.44 14.55
CA GLY A 235 -5.90 -19.03 13.17
C GLY A 235 -7.33 -18.53 12.92
N ILE A 236 -7.47 -17.47 12.13
CA ILE A 236 -8.77 -16.96 11.69
C ILE A 236 -8.87 -17.15 10.19
N TRP A 237 -9.95 -17.75 9.72
CA TRP A 237 -10.22 -17.85 8.29
C TRP A 237 -11.69 -17.63 7.98
N ALA A 238 -12.02 -17.28 6.73
CA ALA A 238 -13.39 -17.05 6.29
C ALA A 238 -14.27 -18.31 6.47
N ASP A 239 -15.57 -18.11 6.65
CA ASP A 239 -16.56 -19.19 6.57
C ASP A 239 -16.70 -19.70 5.13
N GLU A 240 -17.13 -20.95 4.95
CA GLU A 240 -17.29 -21.57 3.62
C GLU A 240 -18.33 -20.84 2.76
N ASP A 241 -19.38 -20.31 3.39
CA ASP A 241 -20.49 -19.58 2.77
C ASP A 241 -20.34 -18.05 2.88
N ALA A 242 -19.11 -17.55 3.08
CA ALA A 242 -18.83 -16.11 3.14
C ALA A 242 -19.13 -15.40 1.80
N ASN A 243 -19.69 -14.18 1.89
CA ASN A 243 -19.98 -13.36 0.71
C ASN A 243 -18.77 -12.51 0.31
N TYR A 244 -18.49 -12.50 -0.98
CA TYR A 244 -17.36 -11.76 -1.57
C TYR A 244 -17.87 -10.72 -2.55
N ALA A 245 -17.31 -9.51 -2.51
CA ALA A 245 -17.68 -8.44 -3.45
C ALA A 245 -17.25 -8.77 -4.89
N ARG A 246 -16.16 -9.53 -5.03
CA ARG A 246 -15.70 -10.06 -6.32
C ARG A 246 -14.93 -11.36 -6.10
N VAL A 247 -15.02 -12.26 -7.08
CA VAL A 247 -14.24 -13.51 -7.15
C VAL A 247 -13.43 -13.52 -8.45
N ILE A 248 -12.17 -13.91 -8.36
CA ILE A 248 -11.26 -14.13 -9.50
C ILE A 248 -10.68 -15.53 -9.35
N GLU A 249 -10.64 -16.29 -10.45
CA GLU A 249 -10.00 -17.60 -10.49
C GLU A 249 -8.75 -17.54 -11.40
N ILE A 250 -7.67 -18.18 -10.96
CA ILE A 250 -6.38 -18.16 -11.66
C ILE A 250 -5.79 -19.57 -11.72
N GLU A 251 -5.58 -20.06 -12.93
CA GLU A 251 -4.79 -21.26 -13.19
C GLU A 251 -3.29 -20.94 -13.13
N LEU A 252 -2.61 -21.37 -12.07
CA LEU A 252 -1.18 -21.09 -11.87
C LEU A 252 -0.30 -21.67 -12.97
N SER A 253 -0.79 -22.70 -13.67
CA SER A 253 -0.07 -23.35 -14.76
C SER A 253 -0.04 -22.56 -16.08
N GLU A 254 -0.86 -21.52 -16.19
CA GLU A 254 -0.95 -20.60 -17.34
C GLU A 254 -0.08 -19.35 -17.16
N ILE A 255 0.39 -19.09 -15.93
CA ILE A 255 1.26 -17.94 -15.64
C ILE A 255 2.62 -18.18 -16.28
N PHE A 256 3.11 -17.19 -17.00
CA PHE A 256 4.45 -17.14 -17.59
C PHE A 256 5.24 -15.95 -17.01
N PRO A 257 6.57 -15.89 -17.21
CA PRO A 257 7.37 -14.76 -16.73
C PRO A 257 6.86 -13.43 -17.29
N VAL A 258 6.72 -12.43 -16.44
CA VAL A 258 6.22 -11.10 -16.81
C VAL A 258 7.07 -10.00 -16.21
N VAL A 259 6.92 -8.79 -16.74
CA VAL A 259 7.58 -7.59 -16.27
C VAL A 259 6.60 -6.43 -16.22
N ALA A 260 6.62 -5.65 -15.14
CA ALA A 260 5.95 -4.35 -15.13
C ALA A 260 6.90 -3.31 -15.73
N ALA A 261 6.55 -2.83 -16.93
CA ALA A 261 7.29 -1.79 -17.64
C ALA A 261 7.03 -0.41 -17.02
N PRO A 262 7.96 0.53 -17.13
CA PRO A 262 7.80 1.88 -16.60
C PRO A 262 6.62 2.63 -17.25
N HIS A 263 6.06 3.66 -16.62
CA HIS A 263 6.30 4.10 -15.23
C HIS A 263 5.13 3.71 -14.31
N HIS A 264 4.43 2.62 -14.63
CA HIS A 264 3.27 2.17 -13.88
C HIS A 264 3.36 0.67 -13.58
N VAL A 265 3.06 0.30 -12.34
CA VAL A 265 3.18 -1.09 -11.87
C VAL A 265 2.17 -2.02 -12.56
N ASP A 266 1.07 -1.47 -13.08
CA ASP A 266 0.05 -2.17 -13.87
C ASP A 266 0.30 -2.15 -15.39
N ASN A 267 1.40 -1.56 -15.87
CA ASN A 267 1.87 -1.71 -17.25
C ASN A 267 2.63 -3.05 -17.41
N VAL A 268 1.90 -4.15 -17.24
CA VAL A 268 2.46 -5.50 -17.25
C VAL A 268 2.55 -6.04 -18.67
N LYS A 269 3.68 -6.68 -18.95
CA LYS A 269 4.08 -7.21 -20.26
C LYS A 269 4.61 -8.62 -20.09
N GLY A 270 4.36 -9.48 -21.08
CA GLY A 270 5.13 -10.71 -21.23
C GLY A 270 6.58 -10.35 -21.56
N ILE A 271 7.54 -11.18 -21.13
CA ILE A 271 8.95 -10.88 -21.41
C ILE A 271 9.21 -10.75 -22.91
N SER A 272 8.52 -11.53 -23.74
CA SER A 272 8.65 -11.49 -25.20
C SER A 272 8.35 -10.12 -25.82
N GLU A 273 7.50 -9.30 -25.17
CA GLU A 273 7.10 -7.97 -25.67
C GLU A 273 8.19 -6.91 -25.48
N VAL A 274 9.13 -7.13 -24.56
CA VAL A 274 10.19 -6.16 -24.21
C VAL A 274 11.59 -6.78 -24.26
N ALA A 275 11.71 -8.02 -24.73
CA ALA A 275 12.97 -8.74 -24.82
C ALA A 275 14.00 -7.96 -25.65
N GLY A 276 15.25 -7.95 -25.19
CA GLY A 276 16.34 -7.20 -25.83
C GLY A 276 16.41 -5.72 -25.44
N THR A 277 15.48 -5.22 -24.61
CA THR A 277 15.60 -3.88 -24.01
C THR A 277 16.87 -3.83 -23.16
N LYS A 278 17.83 -2.98 -23.53
CA LYS A 278 19.10 -2.83 -22.80
C LYS A 278 18.86 -2.31 -21.40
N VAL A 279 19.48 -2.95 -20.42
CA VAL A 279 19.49 -2.55 -19.01
C VAL A 279 20.94 -2.37 -18.57
N GLN A 280 21.17 -1.42 -17.67
CA GLN A 280 22.51 -1.08 -17.17
C GLN A 280 22.69 -1.43 -15.69
N GLU A 281 21.57 -1.57 -14.98
CA GLU A 281 21.55 -1.86 -13.56
C GLU A 281 20.46 -2.89 -13.24
N ALA A 282 20.75 -3.78 -12.29
CA ALA A 282 19.79 -4.69 -11.71
C ALA A 282 19.81 -4.63 -10.19
N LEU A 283 18.62 -4.72 -9.57
CA LEU A 283 18.46 -4.84 -8.12
C LEU A 283 17.71 -6.11 -7.77
N ILE A 284 18.38 -7.04 -7.09
CA ILE A 284 17.78 -8.23 -6.48
C ILE A 284 17.76 -8.04 -4.97
N GLY A 285 16.58 -8.00 -4.37
CA GLY A 285 16.46 -7.84 -2.93
C GLY A 285 15.19 -7.13 -2.47
N THR A 286 15.37 -6.25 -1.49
CA THR A 286 14.32 -5.45 -0.82
C THR A 286 13.41 -6.29 0.07
N CYS A 287 12.38 -5.66 0.66
CA CYS A 287 11.34 -6.38 1.42
C CYS A 287 10.50 -7.34 0.54
N THR A 288 10.49 -7.12 -0.77
CA THR A 288 9.66 -7.87 -1.73
C THR A 288 10.26 -9.23 -2.05
N ASN A 289 11.54 -9.27 -2.41
CA ASN A 289 12.25 -10.47 -2.88
C ASN A 289 13.75 -10.44 -2.49
N GLY A 290 14.05 -10.20 -1.21
CA GLY A 290 15.39 -10.27 -0.65
C GLY A 290 15.58 -11.42 0.34
N ARG A 291 14.76 -12.46 0.24
CA ARG A 291 14.80 -13.62 1.14
C ARG A 291 15.77 -14.65 0.60
N LEU A 292 16.10 -15.63 1.45
CA LEU A 292 17.11 -16.63 1.13
C LEU A 292 16.79 -17.38 -0.18
N ASP A 293 15.54 -17.76 -0.39
CA ASP A 293 15.14 -18.47 -1.61
C ASP A 293 15.22 -17.59 -2.86
N ASP A 294 14.93 -16.29 -2.76
CA ASP A 294 15.11 -15.33 -3.87
C ASP A 294 16.60 -15.21 -4.26
N LEU A 295 17.47 -15.11 -3.24
CA LEU A 295 18.91 -15.00 -3.43
C LEU A 295 19.50 -16.29 -4.02
N ARG A 296 19.00 -17.46 -3.61
CA ARG A 296 19.40 -18.75 -4.18
C ARG A 296 19.01 -18.87 -5.64
N ILE A 297 17.81 -18.46 -6.04
CA ILE A 297 17.40 -18.43 -7.46
C ILE A 297 18.39 -17.60 -8.28
N ALA A 298 18.73 -16.41 -7.80
CA ALA A 298 19.70 -15.55 -8.48
C ALA A 298 21.09 -16.20 -8.55
N ALA A 299 21.57 -16.80 -7.45
CA ALA A 299 22.86 -17.47 -7.40
C ALA A 299 22.92 -18.69 -8.33
N GLU A 300 21.87 -19.50 -8.40
CA GLU A 300 21.78 -20.66 -9.31
C GLU A 300 21.93 -20.23 -10.78
N ILE A 301 21.29 -19.13 -11.18
CA ILE A 301 21.36 -18.61 -12.56
C ILE A 301 22.75 -18.07 -12.89
N LEU A 302 23.38 -17.39 -11.92
CA LEU A 302 24.64 -16.67 -12.09
C LEU A 302 25.89 -17.52 -11.81
N LYS A 303 25.74 -18.71 -11.21
CA LYS A 303 26.85 -19.57 -10.80
C LYS A 303 27.81 -19.87 -11.95
N GLY A 304 29.09 -19.57 -11.73
CA GLY A 304 30.16 -19.81 -12.70
C GLY A 304 30.12 -18.88 -13.93
N LYS A 305 29.29 -17.82 -13.89
CA LYS A 305 29.16 -16.84 -14.97
C LYS A 305 29.58 -15.46 -14.46
N LYS A 306 29.70 -14.49 -15.37
CA LYS A 306 30.04 -13.09 -15.05
C LYS A 306 29.02 -12.17 -15.76
N ILE A 307 28.56 -11.15 -15.05
CA ILE A 307 27.78 -10.08 -15.67
C ILE A 307 28.64 -9.28 -16.67
N PRO A 308 28.02 -8.57 -17.64
CA PRO A 308 28.75 -7.76 -18.61
C PRO A 308 29.59 -6.65 -17.96
N GLU A 309 30.69 -6.28 -18.61
CA GLU A 309 31.51 -5.14 -18.18
C GLU A 309 30.68 -3.85 -18.13
N GLY A 310 30.82 -3.08 -17.05
CA GLY A 310 30.07 -1.84 -16.82
C GLY A 310 28.64 -2.04 -16.31
N PHE A 311 28.12 -3.28 -16.25
CA PHE A 311 26.80 -3.56 -15.68
C PHE A 311 26.82 -3.52 -14.16
N GLN A 312 25.80 -2.92 -13.54
CA GLN A 312 25.69 -2.83 -12.08
C GLN A 312 24.66 -3.82 -11.54
N LEU A 313 25.10 -4.90 -10.89
CA LEU A 313 24.21 -5.80 -10.15
C LEU A 313 24.28 -5.49 -8.65
N LEU A 314 23.14 -5.16 -8.06
CA LEU A 314 22.98 -4.85 -6.63
C LEU A 314 22.19 -5.96 -5.95
N ILE A 315 22.71 -6.46 -4.82
CA ILE A 315 22.07 -7.51 -4.03
C ILE A 315 21.75 -6.96 -2.64
N ALA A 316 20.47 -6.91 -2.26
CA ALA A 316 20.01 -6.38 -0.97
C ALA A 316 19.27 -7.43 -0.14
N PRO A 317 19.96 -8.24 0.68
CA PRO A 317 19.33 -9.22 1.58
C PRO A 317 18.37 -8.54 2.56
N ALA A 318 17.20 -9.13 2.79
CA ALA A 318 16.12 -8.46 3.52
C ALA A 318 16.36 -8.33 5.03
N SER A 319 17.30 -9.10 5.61
CA SER A 319 17.71 -8.95 7.02
C SER A 319 19.10 -9.50 7.28
N LYS A 320 19.68 -9.14 8.44
CA LYS A 320 20.94 -9.72 8.94
C LYS A 320 20.88 -11.24 9.01
N LYS A 321 19.75 -11.81 9.45
CA LYS A 321 19.58 -13.28 9.52
C LYS A 321 19.77 -13.91 8.14
N ILE A 322 19.07 -13.38 7.13
CA ILE A 322 19.15 -13.85 5.74
C ILE A 322 20.54 -13.62 5.17
N TYR A 323 21.13 -12.45 5.40
CA TYR A 323 22.48 -12.12 4.99
C TYR A 323 23.48 -13.15 5.50
N MET A 324 23.45 -13.45 6.80
CA MET A 324 24.36 -14.43 7.42
C MET A 324 24.11 -15.85 6.90
N GLN A 325 22.86 -16.26 6.69
CA GLN A 325 22.54 -17.56 6.10
C GLN A 325 23.12 -17.68 4.69
N ALA A 326 22.87 -16.68 3.83
CA ALA A 326 23.38 -16.64 2.47
C ALA A 326 24.92 -16.59 2.42
N ALA A 327 25.57 -15.96 3.41
CA ALA A 327 27.02 -15.95 3.54
C ALA A 327 27.57 -17.34 3.86
N VAL A 328 26.99 -18.01 4.87
CA VAL A 328 27.46 -19.33 5.35
C VAL A 328 27.30 -20.42 4.29
N GLU A 329 26.25 -20.36 3.47
CA GLU A 329 26.01 -21.36 2.42
C GLU A 329 26.71 -21.06 1.08
N GLY A 330 27.47 -19.97 0.98
CA GLY A 330 28.18 -19.58 -0.26
C GLY A 330 27.29 -18.91 -1.32
N THR A 331 26.02 -18.60 -1.01
CA THR A 331 25.12 -17.86 -1.91
C THR A 331 25.64 -16.45 -2.17
N LEU A 332 26.11 -15.72 -1.15
CA LEU A 332 26.68 -14.39 -1.35
C LEU A 332 28.00 -14.42 -2.12
N GLU A 333 28.85 -15.42 -1.87
CA GLU A 333 30.09 -15.64 -2.61
C GLU A 333 29.79 -15.83 -4.09
N THR A 334 28.85 -16.71 -4.43
CA THR A 334 28.42 -16.96 -5.82
C THR A 334 27.93 -15.69 -6.51
N LEU A 335 27.14 -14.87 -5.82
CA LEU A 335 26.62 -13.61 -6.36
C LEU A 335 27.72 -12.55 -6.54
N MET A 336 28.67 -12.47 -5.60
CA MET A 336 29.84 -11.60 -5.71
C MET A 336 30.77 -12.03 -6.83
N ASP A 337 31.02 -13.34 -6.95
CA ASP A 337 31.80 -13.92 -8.02
C ASP A 337 31.18 -13.63 -9.38
N ALA A 338 29.85 -13.55 -9.49
CA ALA A 338 29.20 -13.14 -10.73
C ALA A 338 29.38 -11.65 -11.08
N GLY A 339 29.88 -10.83 -10.15
CA GLY A 339 30.04 -9.37 -10.29
C GLY A 339 29.01 -8.55 -9.50
N GLY A 340 28.20 -9.20 -8.65
CA GLY A 340 27.23 -8.53 -7.80
C GLY A 340 27.86 -7.75 -6.64
N ASN A 341 27.25 -6.61 -6.32
CA ASN A 341 27.60 -5.79 -5.16
C ASN A 341 26.60 -6.08 -4.03
N ILE A 342 27.08 -6.66 -2.93
CA ILE A 342 26.24 -6.97 -1.77
C ILE A 342 26.07 -5.72 -0.91
N LEU A 343 24.82 -5.29 -0.75
CA LEU A 343 24.43 -4.14 0.06
C LEU A 343 24.10 -4.55 1.49
N SER A 344 24.10 -3.58 2.41
CA SER A 344 23.60 -3.76 3.76
C SER A 344 22.12 -4.19 3.76
N PRO A 345 21.66 -4.97 4.76
CA PRO A 345 20.24 -5.28 4.94
C PRO A 345 19.36 -4.06 5.21
N SER A 346 19.02 -3.36 4.14
CA SER A 346 18.33 -2.06 4.11
C SER A 346 17.49 -1.96 2.83
N CYS A 347 16.69 -0.91 2.70
CA CYS A 347 15.88 -0.71 1.50
C CYS A 347 16.71 -0.49 0.22
N GLY A 348 17.98 -0.11 0.33
CA GLY A 348 18.83 0.21 -0.81
C GLY A 348 18.23 1.34 -1.67
N PRO A 349 18.31 1.26 -3.01
CA PRO A 349 17.78 2.30 -3.88
C PRO A 349 16.27 2.19 -4.10
N CYS A 350 15.58 1.20 -3.51
CA CYS A 350 14.15 0.91 -3.73
C CYS A 350 13.23 2.13 -3.54
N LEU A 351 13.56 3.02 -2.60
CA LEU A 351 12.83 4.27 -2.35
C LEU A 351 13.60 5.53 -2.74
N GLY A 352 14.76 5.39 -3.38
CA GLY A 352 15.61 6.50 -3.81
C GLY A 352 16.48 7.12 -2.72
N THR A 353 16.70 6.43 -1.61
CA THR A 353 17.54 6.92 -0.51
C THR A 353 18.47 5.79 -0.05
N GLY A 354 19.61 5.61 -0.72
CA GLY A 354 20.51 4.50 -0.44
C GLY A 354 21.61 4.36 -1.49
N GLN A 355 22.45 3.34 -1.33
CA GLN A 355 23.46 3.00 -2.33
C GLN A 355 22.80 2.42 -3.59
N GLY A 356 23.36 2.71 -4.76
CA GLY A 356 22.87 2.20 -6.04
C GLY A 356 21.74 3.03 -6.67
N ILE A 357 21.76 4.36 -6.51
CA ILE A 357 20.87 5.24 -7.28
C ILE A 357 21.30 5.21 -8.76
N PRO A 358 20.39 4.95 -9.71
CA PRO A 358 20.72 4.81 -11.12
C PRO A 358 21.08 6.15 -11.78
N ALA A 359 21.95 6.09 -12.79
CA ALA A 359 22.34 7.26 -13.58
C ALA A 359 21.25 7.70 -14.56
N ASP A 360 21.42 8.88 -15.15
CA ASP A 360 20.50 9.41 -16.17
C ASP A 360 20.47 8.49 -17.40
N GLY A 361 19.27 8.23 -17.93
CA GLY A 361 19.07 7.39 -19.10
C GLY A 361 19.16 5.88 -18.84
N TYR A 362 19.44 5.45 -17.60
CA TYR A 362 19.51 4.04 -17.26
C TYR A 362 18.13 3.38 -17.29
N ASN A 363 18.07 2.19 -17.89
CA ASN A 363 17.03 1.22 -17.63
C ASN A 363 17.52 0.28 -16.53
N VAL A 364 16.75 0.22 -15.44
CA VAL A 364 16.97 -0.64 -14.29
C VAL A 364 15.97 -1.79 -14.33
N ILE A 365 16.41 -3.03 -14.07
CA ILE A 365 15.50 -4.15 -13.83
C ILE A 365 15.58 -4.62 -12.37
N SER A 366 14.45 -4.66 -11.67
CA SER A 366 14.42 -4.77 -10.22
C SER A 366 13.37 -5.74 -9.70
N THR A 367 13.68 -6.40 -8.59
CA THR A 367 12.70 -7.19 -7.83
C THR A 367 11.87 -6.34 -6.85
N ALA A 368 12.07 -5.01 -6.83
CA ALA A 368 11.28 -4.07 -6.03
C ALA A 368 9.80 -4.03 -6.46
N ASN A 369 8.98 -3.26 -5.75
CA ASN A 369 7.52 -3.25 -5.90
C ASN A 369 6.96 -2.02 -6.64
N ARG A 370 7.75 -0.97 -6.89
CA ARG A 370 7.27 0.26 -7.55
C ARG A 370 8.26 0.78 -8.59
N ASN A 371 7.72 1.35 -9.67
CA ASN A 371 8.48 1.85 -10.81
C ASN A 371 7.99 3.21 -11.35
N PHE A 372 7.28 3.99 -10.53
CA PHE A 372 6.88 5.34 -10.92
C PHE A 372 8.10 6.23 -11.15
N LEU A 373 7.91 7.28 -11.95
CA LEU A 373 8.95 8.23 -12.31
C LEU A 373 9.63 8.81 -11.05
N GLY A 374 10.95 8.64 -10.93
CA GLY A 374 11.74 9.10 -9.77
C GLY A 374 11.78 8.15 -8.57
N ARG A 375 11.16 6.97 -8.62
CA ARG A 375 11.09 6.04 -7.47
C ARG A 375 12.45 5.65 -6.89
N MET A 376 13.47 5.45 -7.72
CA MET A 376 14.83 5.10 -7.29
C MET A 376 15.74 6.31 -7.11
N GLY A 377 15.18 7.50 -6.87
CA GLY A 377 15.96 8.71 -6.55
C GLY A 377 16.45 9.47 -7.79
N ASN A 378 16.27 8.92 -8.99
CA ASN A 378 16.50 9.60 -10.25
C ASN A 378 15.25 9.56 -11.14
N LYS A 379 14.78 10.75 -11.54
CA LYS A 379 13.62 10.91 -12.44
C LYS A 379 13.94 10.64 -13.91
N ASN A 380 15.21 10.61 -14.28
CA ASN A 380 15.67 10.35 -15.64
C ASN A 380 16.01 8.86 -15.87
N ALA A 381 15.71 8.00 -14.90
CA ALA A 381 15.88 6.55 -14.99
C ALA A 381 14.52 5.85 -15.17
N SER A 382 14.54 4.72 -15.87
CA SER A 382 13.38 3.88 -16.17
C SER A 382 13.49 2.56 -15.44
N ILE A 383 12.44 2.16 -14.73
CA ILE A 383 12.49 1.00 -13.83
C ILE A 383 11.51 -0.08 -14.32
N TYR A 384 12.02 -1.27 -14.53
CA TYR A 384 11.27 -2.48 -14.86
C TYR A 384 11.20 -3.37 -13.62
N LEU A 385 10.03 -3.92 -13.29
CA LEU A 385 9.88 -4.81 -12.15
C LEU A 385 9.66 -6.25 -12.62
N ALA A 386 10.44 -7.19 -12.11
CA ALA A 386 10.36 -8.60 -12.51
C ALA A 386 10.72 -9.56 -11.36
N SER A 387 10.53 -10.86 -11.58
CA SER A 387 10.92 -11.93 -10.66
C SER A 387 12.44 -12.06 -10.49
N PRO A 388 12.94 -12.61 -9.37
CA PRO A 388 14.38 -12.85 -9.17
C PRO A 388 15.03 -13.59 -10.33
N ALA A 389 14.34 -14.59 -10.90
CA ALA A 389 14.82 -15.34 -12.05
C ALA A 389 15.01 -14.44 -13.29
N THR A 390 14.01 -13.63 -13.61
CA THR A 390 14.06 -12.69 -14.75
C THR A 390 15.13 -11.61 -14.53
N VAL A 391 15.25 -11.06 -13.32
CA VAL A 391 16.25 -10.04 -12.98
C VAL A 391 17.66 -10.60 -13.10
N ALA A 392 17.93 -11.77 -12.51
CA ALA A 392 19.25 -12.42 -12.58
C ALA A 392 19.64 -12.79 -14.02
N THR A 393 18.69 -13.32 -14.80
CA THR A 393 18.93 -13.64 -16.22
C THR A 393 19.19 -12.37 -17.02
N SER A 394 18.43 -11.30 -16.79
CA SER A 394 18.63 -10.03 -17.50
C SER A 394 19.96 -9.36 -17.12
N ALA A 395 20.39 -9.47 -15.86
CA ALA A 395 21.69 -8.99 -15.40
C ALA A 395 22.85 -9.72 -16.09
N LEU A 396 22.70 -11.04 -16.31
CA LEU A 396 23.69 -11.85 -17.02
C LEU A 396 23.88 -11.40 -18.48
N TYR A 397 22.82 -10.95 -19.15
CA TYR A 397 22.87 -10.57 -20.57
C TYR A 397 22.95 -9.05 -20.83
N GLY A 398 22.72 -8.21 -19.81
CA GLY A 398 22.65 -6.74 -19.97
C GLY A 398 21.41 -6.27 -20.74
N GLU A 399 20.39 -7.11 -20.83
CA GLU A 399 19.12 -6.81 -21.50
C GLU A 399 17.99 -7.64 -20.90
N ILE A 400 16.75 -7.14 -20.98
CA ILE A 400 15.58 -7.88 -20.49
C ILE A 400 15.49 -9.21 -21.24
N THR A 401 15.59 -10.31 -20.49
CA THR A 401 15.71 -11.67 -21.03
C THR A 401 14.81 -12.64 -20.29
N ASP A 402 14.14 -13.52 -21.04
CA ASP A 402 13.30 -14.58 -20.50
C ASP A 402 14.15 -15.59 -19.71
N PRO A 403 13.82 -15.90 -18.45
CA PRO A 403 14.57 -16.86 -17.64
C PRO A 403 14.40 -18.32 -18.07
N ARG A 404 13.51 -18.63 -19.01
CA ARG A 404 13.30 -19.99 -19.54
C ARG A 404 14.38 -20.35 -20.56
N GLU A 405 14.71 -21.65 -20.62
CA GLU A 405 15.58 -22.20 -21.67
C GLU A 405 14.95 -22.01 -23.06
N GLU A 406 13.68 -22.40 -23.19
CA GLU A 406 12.87 -22.09 -24.37
C GLU A 406 12.17 -20.75 -24.16
N LYS A 407 12.69 -19.71 -24.84
CA LYS A 407 12.10 -18.36 -24.80
C LYS A 407 10.67 -18.41 -25.32
N GLY A 408 9.75 -17.93 -24.51
CA GLY A 408 8.35 -17.90 -24.93
C GLY A 408 8.04 -16.72 -25.84
N LYS A 409 6.83 -16.75 -26.38
CA LYS A 409 6.29 -15.76 -27.32
C LYS A 409 4.99 -15.14 -26.80
N GLU A 410 4.72 -15.32 -25.51
CA GLU A 410 3.47 -14.90 -24.90
C GLU A 410 3.41 -13.39 -24.75
N VAL A 411 2.26 -12.84 -25.13
CA VAL A 411 1.86 -11.45 -24.92
C VAL A 411 0.94 -11.43 -23.70
N PHE A 412 1.12 -10.45 -22.83
CA PHE A 412 0.27 -10.32 -21.65
C PHE A 412 -1.21 -10.16 -22.07
N PRO A 413 -2.12 -11.01 -21.59
CA PRO A 413 -3.46 -11.12 -22.19
C PRO A 413 -4.41 -9.99 -21.78
N TYR A 414 -4.13 -9.25 -20.71
CA TYR A 414 -5.01 -8.21 -20.21
C TYR A 414 -4.57 -6.82 -20.69
N LYS A 415 -5.53 -6.04 -21.19
CA LYS A 415 -5.37 -4.61 -21.49
C LYS A 415 -6.40 -3.84 -20.69
N LYS A 416 -5.96 -2.88 -19.88
CA LYS A 416 -6.87 -1.99 -19.15
C LYS A 416 -7.10 -0.71 -19.95
N GLU A 417 -8.35 -0.41 -20.27
CA GLU A 417 -8.71 0.88 -20.84
C GLU A 417 -8.48 1.98 -19.80
N GLN A 418 -7.89 3.10 -20.23
CA GLN A 418 -7.76 4.26 -19.36
C GLN A 418 -9.14 4.86 -19.09
N SER A 419 -9.40 5.23 -17.84
CA SER A 419 -10.65 5.88 -17.46
C SER A 419 -10.83 7.18 -18.24
N LYS A 420 -12.07 7.45 -18.68
CA LYS A 420 -12.40 8.71 -19.37
C LYS A 420 -12.21 9.88 -18.40
N THR A 421 -11.48 10.90 -18.81
CA THR A 421 -11.41 12.16 -18.07
C THR A 421 -12.66 12.97 -18.36
N VAL A 422 -13.39 13.34 -17.31
CA VAL A 422 -14.49 14.31 -17.40
C VAL A 422 -13.92 15.70 -17.17
N GLU A 423 -14.20 16.64 -18.08
CA GLU A 423 -13.89 18.05 -17.93
C GLU A 423 -15.18 18.83 -17.67
N ILE A 424 -15.22 19.63 -16.60
CA ILE A 424 -16.35 20.50 -16.31
C ILE A 424 -16.14 21.80 -17.07
N LYS A 425 -16.99 22.05 -18.07
CA LYS A 425 -16.89 23.26 -18.90
C LYS A 425 -17.34 24.49 -18.13
N LYS A 426 -16.77 25.64 -18.46
CA LYS A 426 -17.21 26.93 -17.92
C LYS A 426 -18.71 27.13 -18.18
N GLY A 427 -19.50 27.27 -17.12
CA GLY A 427 -20.96 27.42 -17.17
C GLY A 427 -21.76 26.13 -16.95
N ASP A 428 -21.10 24.97 -16.83
CA ASP A 428 -21.73 23.72 -16.38
C ASP A 428 -21.96 23.80 -14.85
N ASP A 429 -23.21 24.06 -14.44
CA ASP A 429 -23.55 24.18 -13.02
C ASP A 429 -23.70 22.79 -12.37
N ARG A 430 -22.68 22.40 -11.62
CA ARG A 430 -22.68 21.13 -10.88
C ARG A 430 -23.30 21.24 -9.49
N ARG A 431 -23.71 22.41 -9.02
CA ARG A 431 -24.33 22.60 -7.70
C ARG A 431 -25.82 22.91 -7.82
N THR A 432 -26.67 22.00 -7.36
CA THR A 432 -28.12 22.23 -7.27
C THR A 432 -28.64 21.81 -5.90
N ASN A 433 -29.46 22.66 -5.25
CA ASN A 433 -30.07 22.37 -3.93
C ASN A 433 -29.07 21.95 -2.83
N GLY A 434 -27.86 22.54 -2.84
CA GLY A 434 -26.80 22.21 -1.86
C GLY A 434 -26.09 20.88 -2.13
N VAL A 435 -26.25 20.30 -3.33
CA VAL A 435 -25.58 19.06 -3.74
C VAL A 435 -24.71 19.32 -4.96
N TRP A 436 -23.45 18.91 -4.86
CA TRP A 436 -22.49 18.89 -5.97
C TRP A 436 -22.56 17.55 -6.70
N ASN A 437 -22.93 17.57 -7.98
CA ASN A 437 -23.09 16.39 -8.81
C ASN A 437 -21.82 16.08 -9.62
N TYR A 438 -21.04 15.13 -9.11
CA TYR A 438 -19.92 14.51 -9.79
C TYR A 438 -20.13 12.99 -9.95
N SER A 439 -21.40 12.53 -9.96
CA SER A 439 -21.75 11.09 -10.03
C SER A 439 -21.29 10.41 -11.33
N ASP A 440 -21.05 11.19 -12.38
CA ASP A 440 -20.47 10.80 -13.67
C ASP A 440 -18.94 10.89 -13.72
N VAL A 441 -18.29 11.32 -12.63
CA VAL A 441 -16.86 11.57 -12.56
C VAL A 441 -16.16 10.47 -11.77
N ASP A 442 -15.49 9.59 -12.49
CA ASP A 442 -14.59 8.61 -11.91
C ASP A 442 -13.15 9.14 -11.85
N ASN A 443 -12.36 8.66 -10.89
CA ASN A 443 -10.94 8.98 -10.72
C ASN A 443 -10.64 10.48 -10.55
N LEU A 444 -11.55 11.24 -9.93
CA LEU A 444 -11.26 12.62 -9.54
C LEU A 444 -10.09 12.60 -8.55
N ASN A 445 -8.92 13.04 -9.01
CA ASN A 445 -7.67 12.88 -8.29
C ASN A 445 -7.33 14.11 -7.43
N THR A 446 -6.41 13.95 -6.48
CA THR A 446 -6.05 15.03 -5.55
C THR A 446 -5.40 16.24 -6.23
N ASP A 447 -4.79 16.07 -7.40
CA ASP A 447 -4.18 17.17 -8.17
C ASP A 447 -5.26 18.03 -8.83
N GLN A 448 -6.33 17.41 -9.33
CA GLN A 448 -7.54 18.08 -9.83
C GLN A 448 -8.29 18.80 -8.69
N MET A 449 -8.31 18.21 -7.50
CA MET A 449 -8.89 18.83 -6.30
C MET A 449 -8.04 19.98 -5.75
N PHE A 450 -6.72 19.88 -5.80
CA PHE A 450 -5.78 20.92 -5.35
C PHE A 450 -4.40 20.72 -5.99
N ALA A 451 -3.99 21.69 -6.82
CA ALA A 451 -2.79 21.58 -7.63
C ALA A 451 -1.52 21.42 -6.79
N GLY A 452 -0.65 20.48 -7.18
CA GLY A 452 0.52 20.10 -6.38
C GLY A 452 1.57 21.21 -6.21
N ASN A 453 1.74 22.03 -7.24
CA ASN A 453 2.64 23.19 -7.20
C ASN A 453 2.25 24.20 -6.11
N LEU A 454 0.99 24.26 -5.70
CA LEU A 454 0.54 25.17 -4.64
C LEU A 454 0.99 24.71 -3.24
N THR A 455 1.23 23.41 -3.05
CA THR A 455 1.61 22.84 -1.75
C THR A 455 3.00 23.28 -1.28
N TYR A 456 3.84 23.84 -2.16
CA TYR A 456 5.13 24.41 -1.79
C TYR A 456 5.01 25.73 -1.02
N ASN A 457 3.89 26.44 -1.21
CA ASN A 457 3.65 27.76 -0.64
C ASN A 457 2.46 27.80 0.34
N ILE A 458 1.59 26.80 0.29
CA ILE A 458 0.38 26.70 1.12
C ILE A 458 0.49 25.44 1.97
N ASN A 459 0.62 25.59 3.28
CA ASN A 459 0.66 24.47 4.20
C ASN A 459 -0.73 23.85 4.35
N SER A 460 -0.81 22.52 4.55
CA SER A 460 -2.10 21.86 4.84
C SER A 460 -2.75 22.37 6.13
N SER A 461 -1.99 23.02 7.03
CA SER A 461 -2.53 23.68 8.22
C SER A 461 -3.16 25.06 7.99
N GLU A 462 -3.19 25.56 6.75
CA GLU A 462 -3.67 26.91 6.40
C GLU A 462 -4.94 26.84 5.54
N PRO A 463 -6.08 26.39 6.09
CA PRO A 463 -7.29 26.12 5.31
C PRO A 463 -7.81 27.34 4.55
N ASP A 464 -7.73 28.55 5.12
CA ASP A 464 -8.14 29.79 4.45
C ASP A 464 -7.39 30.06 3.14
N LYS A 465 -6.12 29.62 3.07
CA LYS A 465 -5.31 29.74 1.85
C LYS A 465 -5.59 28.62 0.85
N ILE A 466 -6.14 27.49 1.30
CA ILE A 466 -6.50 26.35 0.45
C ILE A 466 -7.79 26.64 -0.32
N ILE A 467 -8.80 27.19 0.35
CA ILE A 467 -10.15 27.41 -0.20
C ILE A 467 -10.16 28.06 -1.59
N PRO A 468 -9.43 29.17 -1.86
CA PRO A 468 -9.47 29.83 -3.16
C PRO A 468 -9.02 28.97 -4.34
N TYR A 469 -8.29 27.88 -4.08
CA TYR A 469 -7.77 26.98 -5.10
C TYR A 469 -8.42 25.59 -5.08
N LEU A 470 -9.35 25.37 -4.15
CA LEU A 470 -10.02 24.08 -4.01
C LEU A 470 -10.89 23.82 -5.24
N PHE A 471 -10.59 22.70 -5.92
CA PHE A 471 -11.22 22.22 -7.16
C PHE A 471 -11.03 23.12 -8.38
N LYS A 472 -10.24 24.21 -8.29
CA LYS A 472 -9.99 25.14 -9.41
C LYS A 472 -9.44 24.47 -10.68
N GLY A 473 -8.71 23.37 -10.55
CA GLY A 473 -8.19 22.60 -11.68
C GLY A 473 -9.22 21.66 -12.33
N PHE A 474 -10.45 21.62 -11.82
CA PHE A 474 -11.49 20.68 -12.24
C PHE A 474 -12.86 21.35 -12.42
N ASP A 475 -13.36 22.01 -11.39
CA ASP A 475 -14.60 22.81 -11.39
C ASP A 475 -14.30 24.19 -10.82
N ASP A 476 -14.11 25.15 -11.73
CA ASP A 476 -13.69 26.51 -11.42
C ASP A 476 -14.74 27.26 -10.55
N SER A 477 -15.99 26.78 -10.52
CA SER A 477 -17.07 27.38 -9.72
C SER A 477 -17.11 26.90 -8.28
N PHE A 478 -16.40 25.80 -7.96
CA PHE A 478 -16.50 25.12 -6.66
C PHE A 478 -16.13 26.01 -5.48
N SER A 479 -14.91 26.56 -5.49
CA SER A 479 -14.38 27.39 -4.39
C SER A 479 -15.21 28.63 -4.10
N GLU A 480 -15.92 29.15 -5.11
CA GLU A 480 -16.71 30.39 -5.01
C GLU A 480 -18.15 30.14 -4.51
N ARG A 481 -18.67 28.93 -4.73
CA ARG A 481 -20.08 28.61 -4.49
C ARG A 481 -20.33 27.55 -3.43
N VAL A 482 -19.30 26.83 -2.98
CA VAL A 482 -19.43 25.84 -1.91
C VAL A 482 -19.92 26.52 -0.64
N GLN A 483 -20.91 25.91 0.01
CA GLN A 483 -21.50 26.42 1.24
C GLN A 483 -21.46 25.36 2.35
N LYS A 484 -21.45 25.84 3.59
CA LYS A 484 -21.58 24.97 4.76
C LYS A 484 -22.90 24.19 4.67
N GLY A 485 -22.81 22.88 4.81
CA GLY A 485 -23.93 21.95 4.69
C GLY A 485 -24.02 21.25 3.34
N ASP A 486 -23.23 21.67 2.35
CA ASP A 486 -23.24 21.05 1.02
C ASP A 486 -22.83 19.58 1.08
N VAL A 487 -23.39 18.77 0.18
CA VAL A 487 -23.04 17.35 -0.01
C VAL A 487 -22.39 17.18 -1.38
N ILE A 488 -21.38 16.33 -1.47
CA ILE A 488 -20.77 15.93 -2.76
C ILE A 488 -21.21 14.51 -3.08
N VAL A 489 -21.73 14.27 -4.28
CA VAL A 489 -22.03 12.94 -4.80
C VAL A 489 -21.05 12.66 -5.95
N ALA A 490 -20.19 11.65 -5.83
CA ALA A 490 -19.13 11.38 -6.83
C ALA A 490 -19.02 9.91 -7.25
N GLY A 491 -18.39 9.67 -8.40
CA GLY A 491 -18.20 8.34 -8.98
C GLY A 491 -17.17 7.46 -8.25
N GLU A 492 -16.48 6.64 -9.01
CA GLU A 492 -15.48 5.69 -8.53
C GLU A 492 -14.12 6.34 -8.26
N ASN A 493 -13.36 5.74 -7.34
CA ASN A 493 -11.97 6.07 -7.04
C ASN A 493 -11.74 7.56 -6.68
N PHE A 494 -12.68 8.16 -5.96
CA PHE A 494 -12.60 9.56 -5.53
C PHE A 494 -11.35 9.82 -4.68
N GLY A 495 -10.65 10.92 -4.95
CA GLY A 495 -9.44 11.32 -4.24
C GLY A 495 -8.23 10.44 -4.53
N CYS A 496 -8.16 9.80 -5.70
CA CYS A 496 -6.99 9.01 -6.09
C CYS A 496 -5.75 9.88 -6.36
N GLY A 497 -4.59 9.25 -6.50
CA GLY A 497 -3.32 9.95 -6.76
C GLY A 497 -2.53 10.27 -5.49
N SER A 498 -2.07 11.52 -5.37
CA SER A 498 -1.11 11.96 -4.37
C SER A 498 -1.66 11.91 -2.94
N SER A 499 -0.82 11.64 -1.95
CA SER A 499 -1.21 11.55 -0.52
C SER A 499 -1.42 12.91 0.16
N ARG A 500 -2.01 13.88 -0.53
CA ARG A 500 -2.14 15.26 -0.04
C ARG A 500 -3.35 15.41 0.87
N GLU A 501 -3.17 16.12 1.97
CA GLU A 501 -4.25 16.41 2.91
C GLU A 501 -5.03 17.67 2.52
N HIS A 502 -4.48 18.54 1.67
CA HIS A 502 -5.10 19.83 1.31
C HIS A 502 -6.54 19.71 0.83
N PRO A 503 -6.90 18.78 -0.08
CA PRO A 503 -8.29 18.60 -0.47
C PRO A 503 -9.20 18.26 0.72
N SER A 504 -8.80 17.31 1.57
CA SER A 504 -9.55 16.91 2.76
C SER A 504 -9.74 18.07 3.75
N VAL A 505 -8.68 18.83 3.99
CA VAL A 505 -8.70 20.03 4.84
C VAL A 505 -9.63 21.09 4.25
N GLY A 506 -9.49 21.39 2.95
CA GLY A 506 -10.29 22.40 2.27
C GLY A 506 -11.78 22.06 2.29
N LEU A 507 -12.14 20.82 1.97
CA LEU A 507 -13.54 20.35 1.99
C LEU A 507 -14.13 20.37 3.41
N SER A 508 -13.37 19.91 4.40
CA SER A 508 -13.78 19.97 5.82
C SER A 508 -13.98 21.41 6.28
N TYR A 509 -13.06 22.30 5.93
CA TYR A 509 -13.10 23.72 6.31
C TYR A 509 -14.23 24.50 5.61
N ALA A 510 -14.49 24.20 4.33
CA ALA A 510 -15.63 24.73 3.59
C ALA A 510 -16.98 24.34 4.21
N GLY A 511 -16.99 23.35 5.11
CA GLY A 511 -18.17 22.88 5.81
C GLY A 511 -18.99 21.90 4.99
N VAL A 512 -18.37 21.17 4.07
CA VAL A 512 -19.02 20.05 3.35
C VAL A 512 -19.52 19.04 4.37
N LYS A 513 -20.83 18.77 4.36
CA LYS A 513 -21.51 17.88 5.32
C LYS A 513 -21.08 16.43 5.12
N ALA A 514 -21.03 15.96 3.87
CA ALA A 514 -20.64 14.60 3.53
C ALA A 514 -20.18 14.50 2.07
N VAL A 515 -19.33 13.52 1.79
CA VAL A 515 -18.98 13.07 0.44
C VAL A 515 -19.49 11.64 0.24
N ILE A 516 -20.44 11.44 -0.66
CA ILE A 516 -21.07 10.16 -0.98
C ILE A 516 -20.50 9.65 -2.30
N VAL A 517 -19.91 8.46 -2.30
CA VAL A 517 -19.09 7.98 -3.43
C VAL A 517 -19.38 6.52 -3.77
N LYS A 518 -19.12 6.12 -5.02
CA LYS A 518 -19.10 4.69 -5.39
C LYS A 518 -17.89 4.00 -4.79
N SER A 519 -16.72 4.61 -4.91
CA SER A 519 -15.51 4.16 -4.24
C SER A 519 -14.54 5.31 -4.02
N VAL A 520 -13.58 5.13 -3.12
CA VAL A 520 -12.68 6.19 -2.65
C VAL A 520 -11.30 5.63 -2.45
N SER A 521 -10.28 6.40 -2.82
CA SER A 521 -8.90 6.00 -2.58
C SER A 521 -8.63 5.80 -1.09
N ARG A 522 -7.91 4.73 -0.76
CA ARG A 522 -7.57 4.40 0.63
C ARG A 522 -6.90 5.54 1.38
N ILE A 523 -6.05 6.30 0.71
CA ILE A 523 -5.30 7.40 1.31
C ILE A 523 -6.24 8.58 1.57
N PHE A 524 -7.05 8.95 0.59
CA PHE A 524 -8.01 10.05 0.75
C PHE A 524 -9.04 9.75 1.82
N PHE A 525 -9.62 8.55 1.86
CA PHE A 525 -10.61 8.19 2.89
C PHE A 525 -10.06 8.39 4.30
N ARG A 526 -8.81 7.98 4.55
CA ARG A 526 -8.16 8.18 5.85
C ARG A 526 -7.89 9.64 6.14
N SER A 527 -7.33 10.36 5.17
CA SER A 527 -7.10 11.80 5.27
C SER A 527 -8.40 12.54 5.59
N ALA A 528 -9.48 12.28 4.85
CA ALA A 528 -10.78 12.89 5.04
C ALA A 528 -11.28 12.73 6.49
N ILE A 529 -11.35 11.50 7.00
CA ILE A 529 -11.78 11.25 8.37
C ILE A 529 -10.85 11.92 9.39
N ASN A 530 -9.54 11.87 9.18
CA ASN A 530 -8.56 12.48 10.09
C ASN A 530 -8.61 14.02 10.09
N GLN A 531 -9.17 14.64 9.04
CA GLN A 531 -9.42 16.09 8.95
C GLN A 531 -10.88 16.46 9.29
N GLY A 532 -11.71 15.49 9.66
CA GLY A 532 -13.12 15.72 10.03
C GLY A 532 -14.08 15.84 8.85
N LEU A 533 -13.71 15.36 7.67
CA LEU A 533 -14.58 15.24 6.50
C LEU A 533 -15.24 13.84 6.45
N PRO A 534 -16.58 13.74 6.60
CA PRO A 534 -17.27 12.46 6.47
C PRO A 534 -17.31 11.99 5.01
N VAL A 535 -16.87 10.74 4.78
CA VAL A 535 -16.98 10.07 3.48
C VAL A 535 -17.81 8.81 3.63
N ILE A 536 -18.82 8.64 2.77
CA ILE A 536 -19.76 7.52 2.76
C ILE A 536 -19.60 6.79 1.44
N VAL A 537 -19.20 5.52 1.50
CA VAL A 537 -19.14 4.65 0.32
C VAL A 537 -20.50 3.97 0.18
N LEU A 538 -21.28 4.37 -0.82
CA LEU A 538 -22.66 3.93 -1.03
C LEU A 538 -23.02 3.98 -2.53
N PRO A 539 -22.50 3.05 -3.35
CA PRO A 539 -22.65 3.07 -4.81
C PRO A 539 -24.09 3.20 -5.30
N GLU A 540 -25.00 2.47 -4.67
CA GLU A 540 -26.43 2.43 -5.03
C GLU A 540 -27.12 3.80 -4.86
N ALA A 541 -26.66 4.61 -3.89
CA ALA A 541 -27.16 5.96 -3.71
C ALA A 541 -26.61 6.90 -4.79
N VAL A 542 -25.34 6.73 -5.18
CA VAL A 542 -24.74 7.50 -6.28
C VAL A 542 -25.42 7.18 -7.61
N ASP A 543 -25.67 5.91 -7.92
CA ASP A 543 -26.29 5.49 -9.18
C ASP A 543 -27.72 6.02 -9.36
N VAL A 544 -28.43 6.23 -8.25
CA VAL A 544 -29.81 6.68 -8.24
C VAL A 544 -29.94 8.20 -8.23
N TYR A 545 -28.95 8.92 -7.70
CA TYR A 545 -28.97 10.37 -7.62
C TYR A 545 -29.18 11.04 -8.99
N ARG A 546 -30.03 12.07 -9.04
CA ARG A 546 -30.21 12.94 -10.21
C ARG A 546 -30.06 14.42 -9.81
N PRO A 547 -29.56 15.29 -10.71
CA PRO A 547 -29.46 16.73 -10.44
C PRO A 547 -30.80 17.29 -9.93
N GLY A 548 -30.75 18.03 -8.82
CA GLY A 548 -31.94 18.63 -8.19
C GLY A 548 -32.56 17.80 -7.07
N ASP A 549 -32.24 16.51 -6.95
CA ASP A 549 -32.69 15.69 -5.81
C ASP A 549 -32.14 16.27 -4.49
N LYS A 550 -33.02 16.37 -3.48
CA LYS A 550 -32.60 16.69 -2.12
C LYS A 550 -31.86 15.48 -1.54
N VAL A 551 -30.69 15.72 -0.96
CA VAL A 551 -29.89 14.70 -0.28
C VAL A 551 -29.80 15.02 1.21
N ASP A 552 -30.26 14.11 2.06
CA ASP A 552 -30.12 14.21 3.51
C ASP A 552 -29.37 13.02 4.08
N VAL A 553 -28.59 13.27 5.14
CA VAL A 553 -27.65 12.29 5.70
C VAL A 553 -27.81 12.26 7.21
N ASN A 554 -28.05 11.06 7.75
CA ASN A 554 -28.07 10.78 9.17
C ASN A 554 -26.97 9.77 9.52
N PHE A 555 -25.89 10.26 10.14
CA PHE A 555 -24.72 9.45 10.49
C PHE A 555 -24.98 8.43 11.59
N GLU A 556 -25.78 8.80 12.59
CA GLU A 556 -26.09 7.96 13.75
C GLU A 556 -27.01 6.79 13.38
N LYS A 557 -27.95 7.01 12.46
CA LYS A 557 -28.84 5.97 11.95
C LYS A 557 -28.27 5.21 10.75
N GLY A 558 -27.21 5.74 10.13
CA GLY A 558 -26.64 5.17 8.92
C GLY A 558 -27.58 5.28 7.72
N ILE A 559 -28.21 6.45 7.52
CA ILE A 559 -29.21 6.64 6.46
C ILE A 559 -28.80 7.78 5.52
N VAL A 560 -28.92 7.54 4.22
CA VAL A 560 -28.93 8.58 3.17
C VAL A 560 -30.30 8.58 2.49
N GLU A 561 -30.94 9.74 2.44
CA GLU A 561 -32.21 9.94 1.71
C GLU A 561 -31.96 10.78 0.46
N ILE A 562 -32.39 10.29 -0.69
CA ILE A 562 -32.29 10.97 -1.99
C ILE A 562 -33.69 11.08 -2.59
N GLY A 563 -34.25 12.29 -2.61
CA GLY A 563 -35.65 12.49 -2.95
C GLY A 563 -36.57 11.68 -2.02
N ASN A 564 -37.29 10.71 -2.58
CA ASN A 564 -38.19 9.81 -1.82
C ASN A 564 -37.58 8.42 -1.54
N LYS A 565 -36.30 8.20 -1.88
CA LYS A 565 -35.62 6.91 -1.72
C LYS A 565 -34.69 6.95 -0.53
N ARG A 566 -34.59 5.81 0.16
CA ARG A 566 -33.78 5.64 1.36
C ARG A 566 -32.74 4.55 1.13
N PHE A 567 -31.50 4.85 1.50
CA PHE A 567 -30.35 3.95 1.44
C PHE A 567 -29.71 3.83 2.81
N GLU A 568 -29.17 2.66 3.12
CA GLU A 568 -28.59 2.38 4.44
C GLU A 568 -27.09 2.11 4.32
N PHE A 569 -26.32 2.69 5.23
CA PHE A 569 -24.91 2.39 5.44
C PHE A 569 -24.68 2.03 6.91
N ALA A 570 -23.50 1.52 7.24
CA ALA A 570 -23.18 1.21 8.63
C ALA A 570 -23.13 2.51 9.46
N PRO A 571 -23.92 2.63 10.55
CA PRO A 571 -23.89 3.78 11.43
C PRO A 571 -22.48 4.18 11.86
N LEU A 572 -22.20 5.49 11.90
CA LEU A 572 -20.90 5.96 12.37
C LEU A 572 -20.83 5.81 13.90
N PRO A 573 -19.75 5.21 14.44
CA PRO A 573 -19.58 5.11 15.89
C PRO A 573 -19.55 6.50 16.53
N LYS A 574 -20.12 6.64 17.73
CA LYS A 574 -20.09 7.90 18.50
C LYS A 574 -18.67 8.50 18.58
N LYS A 575 -17.68 7.68 18.89
CA LYS A 575 -16.27 8.09 18.97
C LYS A 575 -15.72 8.64 17.64
N LEU A 576 -16.20 8.14 16.49
CA LEU A 576 -15.83 8.68 15.19
C LEU A 576 -16.52 10.03 14.93
N MET A 577 -17.79 10.16 15.33
CA MET A 577 -18.52 11.43 15.25
C MET A 577 -17.86 12.51 16.10
N GLU A 578 -17.38 12.18 17.31
CA GLU A 578 -16.60 13.08 18.16
C GLU A 578 -15.29 13.55 17.47
N ILE A 579 -14.63 12.69 16.70
CA ILE A 579 -13.46 13.07 15.88
C ILE A 579 -13.84 14.08 14.80
N ILE A 580 -14.96 13.84 14.11
CA ILE A 580 -15.48 14.72 13.06
C ILE A 580 -15.88 16.08 13.65
N GLU A 581 -16.60 16.09 14.77
CA GLU A 581 -17.06 17.29 15.48
C GLU A 581 -15.88 18.13 16.01
N ALA A 582 -14.81 17.48 16.48
CA ALA A 582 -13.57 18.15 16.86
C ALA A 582 -12.78 18.70 15.67
N LYS A 583 -13.27 18.54 14.43
CA LYS A 583 -12.61 18.91 13.17
C LYS A 583 -11.29 18.16 12.97
N GLY A 584 -11.31 16.87 13.24
CA GLY A 584 -10.22 15.95 12.93
C GLY A 584 -9.55 15.30 14.14
N LEU A 585 -8.77 14.25 13.84
CA LEU A 585 -8.17 13.35 14.83
C LEU A 585 -7.24 14.09 15.79
N VAL A 586 -6.39 14.98 15.29
CA VAL A 586 -5.41 15.71 16.12
C VAL A 586 -6.11 16.56 17.18
N ASN A 587 -7.20 17.24 16.83
CA ASN A 587 -7.94 18.09 17.75
C ASN A 587 -8.71 17.28 18.78
N TRP A 588 -9.39 16.21 18.35
CA TRP A 588 -10.05 15.28 19.25
C TRP A 588 -9.05 14.69 20.26
N ILE A 589 -7.88 14.27 19.78
CA ILE A 589 -6.80 13.77 20.63
C ILE A 589 -6.29 14.83 21.59
N LYS A 590 -6.22 16.12 21.24
CA LYS A 590 -5.76 17.15 22.19
C LYS A 590 -6.76 17.40 23.33
N GLN A 591 -8.04 17.15 23.08
CA GLN A 591 -9.12 17.34 24.04
C GLN A 591 -9.28 16.16 25.01
N HIS A 592 -8.64 15.03 24.72
CA HIS A 592 -8.72 13.76 25.47
C HIS A 592 -7.32 13.25 25.85
#